data_AF-A0AAU2X0S0-F1
#
_entry.id   AF-A0AAU2X0S0-F1
#
_cell.length_a   1.000
_cell.length_b   1.000
_cell.length_c   1.000
_cell.angle_alpha   90.00
_cell.angle_beta   90.00
_cell.angle_gamma   90.00
#
_symmetry.space_group_name_H-M   'P 1'
#
loop_
_entity.id
_entity.type
_entity.pdbx_description
1 polymer ?
#
loop_
_entity_poly.entity_id
_entity_poly.type
_entity_poly.pdbx_seq_one_letter_code
_entity_poly.pdbx_strand_id
1 'polypeptide(L)'
;MRRRIFDVGALGPLAGELADVVRGILRSSDSERERVAASIALWRIAGDAEGLGCLIGACADLVRGRRVSGDGAEVLRALGEFGAEARAGVPVLRELAESGRGFGGAAGWRGLVADRMVRTLAADALRRVG
;
A
#
# COMPACT_ATOMS: atom_id res chain seq x y z
N MET A 1 16.98 -5.68 -8.34
CA MET A 1 16.40 -4.32 -8.10
C MET A 1 15.49 -4.24 -6.88
N ARG A 2 14.62 -5.24 -6.61
CA ARG A 2 13.56 -5.27 -5.56
C ARG A 2 13.89 -4.72 -4.16
N ARG A 3 15.12 -4.88 -3.64
CA ARG A 3 15.50 -4.42 -2.28
C ARG A 3 15.70 -2.90 -2.20
N ARG A 4 16.24 -2.27 -3.26
CA ARG A 4 16.79 -0.92 -3.16
C ARG A 4 15.76 0.18 -2.89
N ILE A 5 14.54 0.09 -3.43
CA ILE A 5 13.51 1.14 -3.24
C ILE A 5 12.87 1.04 -1.86
N PHE A 6 12.62 -0.18 -1.37
CA PHE A 6 12.10 -0.39 -0.01
C PHE A 6 13.10 0.08 1.05
N ASP A 7 14.38 -0.23 0.86
CA ASP A 7 15.44 0.21 1.77
C ASP A 7 15.50 1.74 1.85
N VAL A 8 15.26 2.45 0.73
CA VAL A 8 15.22 3.93 0.69
C VAL A 8 14.04 4.49 1.49
N GLY A 9 12.84 3.94 1.32
CA GLY A 9 11.66 4.39 2.08
C GLY A 9 11.82 4.21 3.59
N ALA A 10 12.52 3.16 4.02
CA ALA A 10 12.78 2.89 5.43
C ALA A 10 13.73 3.92 6.09
N LEU A 11 14.53 4.65 5.31
CA LEU A 11 15.39 5.73 5.80
C LEU A 11 14.59 7.01 6.10
N GLY A 12 13.35 7.11 5.63
CA GLY A 12 12.51 8.28 5.81
C GLY A 12 13.17 9.56 5.27
N PRO A 13 13.00 10.72 5.94
CA PRO A 13 13.51 12.00 5.45
C PRO A 13 15.02 12.06 5.20
N LEU A 14 15.82 11.17 5.81
CA LEU A 14 17.26 11.08 5.57
C LEU A 14 17.61 10.76 4.11
N ALA A 15 16.68 10.14 3.38
CA ALA A 15 16.82 9.83 1.96
C ALA A 15 16.07 10.82 1.05
N GLY A 16 15.73 12.02 1.56
CA GLY A 16 14.98 13.03 0.81
C GLY A 16 15.64 13.44 -0.51
N GLU A 17 16.97 13.42 -0.60
CA GLU A 17 17.72 13.68 -1.84
C GLU A 17 17.42 12.69 -2.97
N LEU A 18 16.84 11.52 -2.66
CA LEU A 18 16.45 10.51 -3.64
C LEU A 18 15.00 10.71 -4.14
N ALA A 19 14.27 11.72 -3.68
CA ALA A 19 12.87 11.93 -4.05
C ALA A 19 12.65 11.99 -5.57
N ASP A 20 13.49 12.72 -6.29
CA ASP A 20 13.38 12.84 -7.75
C ASP A 20 13.66 11.51 -8.47
N VAL A 21 14.62 10.72 -7.95
CA VAL A 21 14.93 9.39 -8.49
C VAL A 21 13.74 8.44 -8.27
N VAL A 22 13.16 8.43 -7.06
CA VAL A 22 12.00 7.60 -6.72
C VAL A 22 10.78 8.02 -7.56
N ARG A 23 10.56 9.33 -7.75
CA ARG A 23 9.50 9.86 -8.62
C ARG A 23 9.69 9.46 -10.08
N GLY A 24 10.94 9.47 -10.56
CA GLY A 24 11.28 8.94 -11.88
C GLY A 24 10.85 7.47 -12.04
N ILE A 25 11.12 6.63 -11.03
CA ILE A 25 10.72 5.22 -11.04
C ILE A 25 9.19 5.08 -11.01
N LEU A 26 8.49 5.84 -10.16
CA LEU A 26 7.03 5.84 -10.09
C LEU A 26 6.39 6.10 -11.48
N ARG A 27 6.94 7.07 -12.23
CA ARG A 27 6.39 7.49 -13.52
C ARG A 27 6.76 6.58 -14.70
N SER A 28 7.96 6.00 -14.68
CA SER A 28 8.52 5.27 -15.83
C SER A 28 8.41 3.75 -15.71
N SER A 29 8.12 3.20 -14.53
CA SER A 29 8.05 1.76 -14.36
C SER A 29 6.74 1.19 -14.89
N ASP A 30 6.85 0.19 -15.77
CA ASP A 30 5.73 -0.64 -16.20
C ASP A 30 5.27 -1.63 -15.11
N SER A 31 6.13 -1.90 -14.13
CA SER A 31 5.84 -2.82 -13.02
C SER A 31 4.97 -2.15 -11.96
N GLU A 32 3.72 -2.58 -11.85
CA GLU A 32 2.81 -2.12 -10.79
C GLU A 32 3.43 -2.27 -9.39
N ARG A 33 4.20 -3.34 -9.16
CA ARG A 33 4.88 -3.59 -7.90
C ARG A 33 5.95 -2.53 -7.61
N GLU A 34 6.68 -2.10 -8.63
CA GLU A 34 7.69 -1.05 -8.46
C GLU A 34 7.03 0.31 -8.26
N ARG A 35 5.92 0.59 -8.95
CA ARG A 35 5.12 1.80 -8.70
C ARG A 35 4.61 1.83 -7.27
N VAL A 36 4.04 0.74 -6.75
CA VAL A 36 3.60 0.64 -5.34
C VAL A 36 4.77 0.88 -4.38
N ALA A 37 5.92 0.25 -4.59
CA ALA A 37 7.09 0.46 -3.75
C ALA A 37 7.60 1.91 -3.81
N ALA A 38 7.63 2.51 -5.00
CA ALA A 38 8.02 3.89 -5.21
C ALA A 38 7.04 4.87 -4.56
N SER A 39 5.73 4.62 -4.62
CA SER A 39 4.71 5.42 -3.93
C SER A 39 4.95 5.48 -2.42
N ILE A 40 5.21 4.32 -1.81
CA ILE A 40 5.46 4.22 -0.35
C ILE A 40 6.76 4.93 0.01
N ALA A 41 7.82 4.71 -0.77
CA ALA A 41 9.10 5.36 -0.54
C ALA A 41 8.98 6.88 -0.68
N LEU A 42 8.33 7.39 -1.73
CA LEU A 42 8.18 8.81 -2.01
C LEU A 42 7.41 9.53 -0.89
N TRP A 43 6.36 8.91 -0.36
CA TRP A 43 5.67 9.42 0.83
C TRP A 43 6.59 9.49 2.04
N ARG A 44 7.31 8.41 2.36
CA ARG A 44 8.13 8.34 3.58
C ARG A 44 9.34 9.28 3.55
N ILE A 45 9.93 9.52 2.38
CA ILE A 45 11.15 10.35 2.26
C ILE A 45 10.85 11.83 2.00
N ALA A 46 9.68 12.16 1.43
CA ALA A 46 9.37 13.52 0.99
C ALA A 46 7.95 14.00 1.35
N GLY A 47 7.09 13.16 1.91
CA GLY A 47 5.67 13.49 2.13
C GLY A 47 4.89 13.70 0.83
N ASP A 48 5.38 13.19 -0.29
CA ASP A 48 4.78 13.41 -1.60
C ASP A 48 3.77 12.30 -1.93
N ALA A 49 2.53 12.73 -2.17
CA ALA A 49 1.38 11.86 -2.38
C ALA A 49 1.11 11.48 -3.84
N GLU A 50 2.00 11.82 -4.79
CA GLU A 50 1.84 11.52 -6.21
C GLU A 50 1.49 10.04 -6.48
N GLY A 51 2.09 9.14 -5.69
CA GLY A 51 1.90 7.70 -5.82
C GLY A 51 0.63 7.13 -5.16
N LEU A 52 -0.17 7.93 -4.46
CA LEU A 52 -1.31 7.47 -3.67
C LEU A 52 -2.33 6.68 -4.48
N GLY A 53 -2.60 7.09 -5.73
CA GLY A 53 -3.53 6.39 -6.61
C GLY A 53 -3.13 4.93 -6.87
N CYS A 54 -1.82 4.64 -6.92
CA CYS A 54 -1.33 3.26 -7.07
C CYS A 54 -1.64 2.41 -5.83
N LEU A 55 -1.56 2.99 -4.62
CA LEU A 55 -1.87 2.29 -3.37
C LEU A 55 -3.36 2.00 -3.24
N ILE A 56 -4.22 2.97 -3.58
CA ILE A 56 -5.67 2.78 -3.61
C ILE A 56 -6.05 1.70 -4.65
N GLY A 57 -5.42 1.73 -5.83
CA GLY A 57 -5.60 0.70 -6.86
C GLY A 57 -5.23 -0.70 -6.37
N ALA A 58 -4.08 -0.84 -5.70
CA ALA A 58 -3.65 -2.09 -5.09
C ALA A 58 -4.65 -2.61 -4.04
N CYS A 59 -5.24 -1.74 -3.21
CA CYS A 59 -6.31 -2.14 -2.28
C CYS A 59 -7.58 -2.58 -3.01
N ALA A 60 -7.95 -1.91 -4.11
CA ALA A 60 -9.11 -2.30 -4.91
C ALA A 60 -8.90 -3.68 -5.55
N ASP A 61 -7.66 -4.05 -5.82
CA ASP A 61 -7.30 -5.37 -6.31
C ASP A 61 -7.42 -6.44 -5.22
N LEU A 62 -7.08 -6.13 -3.96
CA LEU A 62 -7.39 -7.02 -2.82
C LEU A 62 -8.88 -7.29 -2.70
N VAL A 63 -9.71 -6.25 -2.80
CA VAL A 63 -11.18 -6.39 -2.73
C VAL A 63 -11.70 -7.39 -3.76
N ARG A 64 -11.12 -7.36 -4.97
CA ARG A 64 -11.49 -8.26 -6.08
C ARG A 64 -10.86 -9.65 -5.98
N GLY A 65 -10.16 -9.95 -4.89
CA GLY A 65 -9.44 -11.21 -4.69
C GLY A 65 -8.25 -11.40 -5.64
N ARG A 66 -7.77 -10.31 -6.26
CA ARG A 66 -6.59 -10.36 -7.11
C ARG A 66 -5.34 -10.37 -6.26
N ARG A 67 -4.29 -11.03 -6.78
CA ARG A 67 -2.96 -10.90 -6.21
C ARG A 67 -2.53 -9.44 -6.33
N VAL A 68 -2.21 -8.83 -5.20
CA VAL A 68 -1.60 -7.51 -5.21
C VAL A 68 -0.15 -7.59 -5.60
N SER A 69 0.24 -6.62 -6.41
CA SER A 69 1.61 -6.32 -6.77
C SER A 69 2.36 -5.73 -5.57
N GLY A 70 2.68 -6.54 -4.56
CA GLY A 70 3.35 -6.08 -3.33
C GLY A 70 3.01 -6.92 -2.10
N ASP A 71 3.48 -6.50 -0.93
CA ASP A 71 2.99 -7.01 0.36
C ASP A 71 1.71 -6.24 0.72
N GLY A 72 0.55 -6.90 0.64
CA GLY A 72 -0.74 -6.25 0.91
C GLY A 72 -0.84 -5.65 2.32
N ALA A 73 -0.11 -6.20 3.29
CA ALA A 73 -0.04 -5.61 4.63
C ALA A 73 0.67 -4.25 4.60
N GLU A 74 1.72 -4.13 3.78
CA GLU A 74 2.49 -2.89 3.66
C GLU A 74 1.71 -1.80 2.94
N VAL A 75 0.93 -2.15 1.91
CA VAL A 75 0.04 -1.20 1.22
C VAL A 75 -0.99 -0.62 2.19
N LEU A 76 -1.61 -1.46 3.03
CA LEU A 76 -2.60 -1.02 4.00
C LEU A 76 -1.99 -0.13 5.10
N ARG A 77 -0.79 -0.48 5.60
CA ARG A 77 -0.06 0.37 6.55
C ARG A 77 0.27 1.72 5.94
N ALA A 78 0.81 1.73 4.72
CA ALA A 78 1.16 2.95 4.02
C ALA A 78 -0.07 3.85 3.84
N LEU A 79 -1.23 3.34 3.41
CA LEU A 79 -2.44 4.15 3.32
C LEU A 79 -2.85 4.78 4.66
N GLY A 80 -2.65 4.09 5.78
CA GLY A 80 -2.86 4.66 7.10
C GLY A 80 -1.84 5.74 7.47
N GLU A 81 -0.58 5.63 6.99
CA GLU A 81 0.46 6.66 7.17
C GLU A 81 0.16 7.94 6.38
N PHE A 82 -0.57 7.83 5.27
CA PHE A 82 -1.00 8.98 4.46
C PHE A 82 -2.07 9.84 5.13
N GLY A 83 -2.79 9.34 6.13
CA GLY A 83 -3.80 10.12 6.84
C GLY A 83 -4.89 10.71 5.93
N ALA A 84 -5.17 12.01 6.08
CA ALA A 84 -6.29 12.68 5.40
C ALA A 84 -6.16 12.69 3.87
N GLU A 85 -4.93 12.66 3.36
CA GLU A 85 -4.60 12.61 1.94
C GLU A 85 -5.15 11.33 1.30
N ALA A 86 -5.20 10.24 2.06
CA ALA A 86 -5.76 8.96 1.63
C ALA A 86 -7.29 8.85 1.74
N ARG A 87 -8.02 9.94 2.00
CA ARG A 87 -9.50 9.92 2.15
C ARG A 87 -10.24 9.33 0.95
N ALA A 88 -9.70 9.50 -0.25
CA ALA A 88 -10.24 8.86 -1.46
C ALA A 88 -10.26 7.32 -1.37
N GLY A 89 -9.42 6.72 -0.51
CA GLY A 89 -9.35 5.29 -0.23
C GLY A 89 -10.34 4.79 0.82
N VAL A 90 -11.12 5.66 1.49
CA VAL A 90 -12.06 5.24 2.54
C VAL A 90 -13.06 4.16 2.06
N PRO A 91 -13.70 4.28 0.88
CA PRO A 91 -14.63 3.25 0.42
C PRO A 91 -13.98 1.86 0.29
N VAL A 92 -12.77 1.79 -0.28
CA VAL A 92 -12.06 0.52 -0.47
C VAL A 92 -11.57 -0.08 0.84
N LEU A 93 -11.11 0.76 1.77
CA LEU A 93 -10.69 0.29 3.09
C LEU A 93 -11.87 -0.22 3.92
N ARG A 94 -13.05 0.41 3.80
CA ARG A 94 -14.29 -0.05 4.44
C ARG A 94 -14.68 -1.43 3.94
N GLU A 95 -14.69 -1.60 2.62
CA GLU A 95 -14.98 -2.89 2.02
C GLU A 95 -13.98 -3.98 2.46
N LEU A 96 -12.68 -3.66 2.55
CA LEU A 96 -11.68 -4.61 3.05
C LEU A 96 -11.86 -4.99 4.52
N ALA A 97 -12.26 -4.04 5.36
CA ALA A 97 -12.50 -4.28 6.79
C ALA A 97 -13.75 -5.14 7.03
N GLU A 98 -14.80 -4.92 6.23
CA GLU A 98 -16.12 -5.58 6.37
C GLU A 98 -16.23 -6.89 5.57
N SER A 99 -15.39 -7.05 4.55
CA SER A 99 -15.43 -8.21 3.67
C SER A 99 -15.21 -9.52 4.43
N GLY A 100 -16.22 -10.39 4.39
CA GLY A 100 -16.14 -11.78 4.84
C GLY A 100 -15.37 -12.70 3.88
N ARG A 101 -14.90 -12.20 2.73
CA ARG A 101 -14.25 -13.01 1.69
C ARG A 101 -12.83 -13.39 2.10
N GLY A 102 -12.37 -14.53 1.58
CA GLY A 102 -10.97 -14.93 1.66
C GLY A 102 -10.13 -14.19 0.64
N PHE A 103 -9.19 -13.37 1.11
CA PHE A 103 -8.23 -12.59 0.32
C PHE A 103 -6.96 -13.39 0.02
N GLY A 104 -6.68 -14.41 0.82
CA GLY A 104 -5.62 -15.37 0.55
C GLY A 104 -6.08 -16.41 -0.46
N GLY A 105 -5.46 -16.47 -1.64
CA GLY A 105 -5.55 -17.64 -2.54
C GLY A 105 -5.00 -18.96 -1.95
N ALA A 106 -4.71 -18.98 -0.64
CA ALA A 106 -4.26 -20.13 0.11
C ALA A 106 -5.46 -20.75 0.86
N ALA A 107 -5.76 -22.01 0.54
CA ALA A 107 -6.77 -22.77 1.27
C ALA A 107 -6.32 -23.03 2.73
N GLY A 108 -7.30 -23.14 3.63
CA GLY A 108 -7.08 -23.52 5.03
C GLY A 108 -6.64 -22.36 5.94
N TRP A 109 -6.03 -22.70 7.07
CA TRP A 109 -5.75 -21.76 8.16
C TRP A 109 -4.88 -20.55 7.77
N ARG A 110 -4.01 -20.68 6.76
CA ARG A 110 -3.18 -19.57 6.25
C ARG A 110 -4.00 -18.48 5.57
N GLY A 111 -5.05 -18.86 4.83
CA GLY A 111 -6.00 -17.92 4.25
C GLY A 111 -6.73 -17.16 5.36
N LEU A 112 -7.27 -17.88 6.34
CA LEU A 112 -7.99 -17.28 7.48
C LEU A 112 -7.15 -16.27 8.26
N VAL A 113 -5.87 -16.57 8.51
CA VAL A 113 -4.94 -15.66 9.20
C VAL A 113 -4.63 -14.43 8.34
N ALA A 114 -4.37 -14.61 7.04
CA ALA A 114 -4.16 -13.51 6.12
C ALA A 114 -5.39 -12.59 6.03
N ASP A 115 -6.60 -13.17 6.02
CA ASP A 115 -7.84 -12.42 5.96
C ASP A 115 -8.06 -11.58 7.21
N ARG A 116 -7.85 -12.18 8.39
CA ARG A 116 -7.95 -11.46 9.66
C ARG A 116 -6.94 -10.32 9.72
N MET A 117 -5.72 -10.53 9.24
CA MET A 117 -4.69 -9.50 9.18
C MET A 117 -5.09 -8.36 8.25
N VAL A 118 -5.56 -8.66 7.03
CA VAL A 118 -6.02 -7.64 6.07
C VAL A 118 -7.16 -6.81 6.65
N ARG A 119 -8.18 -7.44 7.27
CA ARG A 119 -9.28 -6.71 7.91
C ARG A 119 -8.81 -5.80 9.04
N THR A 120 -7.90 -6.30 9.88
CA THR A 120 -7.36 -5.55 11.02
C THR A 120 -6.57 -4.32 10.53
N LEU A 121 -5.73 -4.49 9.51
CA LEU A 121 -4.95 -3.40 8.94
C LEU A 121 -5.82 -2.41 8.19
N ALA A 122 -6.85 -2.86 7.47
CA ALA A 122 -7.81 -1.99 6.82
C ALA A 122 -8.61 -1.15 7.83
N ALA A 123 -9.04 -1.76 8.95
CA ALA A 123 -9.71 -1.05 10.03
C ALA A 123 -8.79 -0.03 10.75
N ASP A 124 -7.51 -0.36 10.92
CA ASP A 124 -6.52 0.60 11.45
C ASP A 124 -6.28 1.76 10.48
N ALA A 125 -6.12 1.47 9.18
CA ALA A 125 -5.98 2.49 8.15
C ALA A 125 -7.21 3.41 8.10
N LEU A 126 -8.43 2.86 8.16
CA LEU A 126 -9.67 3.68 8.24
C LEU A 126 -9.65 4.67 9.40
N ARG A 127 -9.20 4.24 10.58
CA ARG A 127 -9.13 5.11 11.77
C ARG A 127 -8.12 6.25 11.61
N ARG A 128 -7.08 6.06 10.79
CA ARG A 128 -6.04 7.07 10.55
C ARG A 128 -6.40 8.03 9.41
N VAL A 129 -7.21 7.58 8.47
CA VAL A 129 -7.62 8.35 7.29
C VAL A 129 -8.88 9.21 7.56
N GLY A 130 -9.69 8.82 8.55
CA GLY A 130 -10.93 9.51 8.96
C GLY A 130 -10.70 10.83 9.67
#